data_AF-A0A837NY08-F1
#
_entry.id   AF-A0A837NY08-F1
#
_cell.length_a   1.000
_cell.length_b   1.000
_cell.length_c   1.000
_cell.angle_alpha   90.00
_cell.angle_beta   90.00
_cell.angle_gamma   90.00
#
_symmetry.space_group_name_H-M   'P 1'
#
loop_
_entity.id
_entity.type
_entity.pdbx_description
1 polymer ?
#
loop_
_entity_poly.entity_id
_entity_poly.type
_entity_poly.pdbx_seq_one_letter_code
_entity_poly.pdbx_strand_id
1 'polypeptide(L)'
;MRKIRYISPVPANMDPNTTVYQSILTNNRQKFNLSRGNTINFDFSGYDNENNKTRIRALASQCCAYCGVRVNSSNTVEVEHFRPKNELKCRDNEFILHHKSGHRSHKTTRKASDFGYYQLGNHYENMLPACGGCNRGAGNGGIYVGNKHVTDIPYGKKNNFPVRFKKLDGIYKEYRKGTRAIESIQGEVPLLFNPYKDNPNKLFDYKNPNSVGECFIVKIRPGKNLCKNEKLKATISINLLGLNRVYLCGERYRISSSIKDIARNLVADRKSNNYRLNSWAGYAANYSSYYSRETSTMLGFSFKFGYKLGFELHKRIKENFMVESNGILTDTCNFMRVVEQLSLFSERYYDPNIDNDEINDLIGFG
;
A
#
# COMPACT_ATOMS: atom_id res chain seq x y z
N MET A 1 -2.89 -2.31 -0.07
CA MET A 1 -2.08 -1.76 1.04
C MET A 1 -1.73 -2.89 1.99
N ARG A 2 -0.55 -2.90 2.61
CA ARG A 2 -0.10 -4.03 3.44
C ARG A 2 0.20 -3.54 4.86
N LYS A 3 -0.20 -4.32 5.86
CA LYS A 3 0.34 -4.18 7.21
C LYS A 3 1.71 -4.86 7.22
N ILE A 4 2.73 -4.14 7.66
CA ILE A 4 4.10 -4.64 7.71
C ILE A 4 4.58 -4.71 9.15
N ARG A 5 5.64 -5.49 9.38
CA ARG A 5 6.33 -5.57 10.67
C ARG A 5 7.59 -4.72 10.62
N TYR A 6 8.04 -4.27 11.78
CA TYR A 6 9.33 -3.61 11.90
C TYR A 6 10.47 -4.53 11.45
N ILE A 7 11.57 -3.91 11.02
CA ILE A 7 12.82 -4.62 10.77
C ILE A 7 13.26 -5.38 12.03
N SER A 8 13.69 -6.63 11.84
CA SER A 8 14.16 -7.49 12.92
C SER A 8 15.34 -8.34 12.43
N PRO A 9 16.45 -8.46 13.19
CA PRO A 9 16.77 -7.64 14.37
C PRO A 9 16.97 -6.16 13.99
N VAL A 10 16.73 -5.23 14.91
CA VAL A 10 16.93 -3.80 14.62
C VAL A 10 18.45 -3.50 14.58
N PRO A 11 18.97 -2.85 13.52
CA PRO A 11 20.37 -2.39 13.51
C PRO A 11 20.68 -1.44 14.67
N ALA A 12 21.86 -1.56 15.27
CA ALA A 12 22.23 -0.72 16.42
C ALA A 12 22.13 0.79 16.10
N ASN A 13 22.62 1.23 14.94
CA ASN A 13 22.51 2.63 14.50
C ASN A 13 21.08 3.11 14.16
N MET A 14 20.06 2.27 14.34
CA MET A 14 18.64 2.60 14.18
C MET A 14 17.78 2.33 15.43
N ASP A 15 18.34 1.60 16.40
CA ASP A 15 17.65 1.19 17.62
C ASP A 15 17.88 2.21 18.73
N PRO A 16 16.83 2.91 19.21
CA PRO A 16 16.94 3.90 20.27
C PRO A 16 17.48 3.34 21.59
N ASN A 17 17.50 2.02 21.80
CA ASN A 17 18.01 1.44 23.04
C ASN A 17 19.53 1.20 23.03
N THR A 18 20.22 1.51 21.94
CA THR A 18 21.67 1.27 21.83
C THR A 18 22.51 2.53 22.00
N THR A 19 23.72 2.36 22.51
CA THR A 19 24.70 3.45 22.66
C THR A 19 25.07 4.09 21.32
N VAL A 20 25.13 3.29 20.25
CA VAL A 20 25.43 3.76 18.88
C VAL A 20 24.40 4.78 18.43
N TYR A 21 23.11 4.45 18.51
CA TYR A 21 22.04 5.39 18.15
C TYR A 21 22.04 6.63 19.04
N GLN A 22 22.18 6.46 20.36
CA GLN A 22 22.14 7.58 21.30
C GLN A 22 23.30 8.57 21.10
N SER A 23 24.49 8.07 20.76
CA SER A 23 25.63 8.91 20.38
C SER A 23 25.33 9.75 19.14
N ILE A 24 24.81 9.12 18.07
CA ILE A 24 24.42 9.82 16.83
C ILE A 24 23.35 10.90 17.12
N LEU A 25 22.31 10.55 17.88
CA LEU A 25 21.23 11.48 18.24
C LEU A 25 21.76 12.67 19.07
N THR A 26 22.64 12.40 20.03
CA THR A 26 23.26 13.44 20.87
C THR A 26 24.10 14.40 20.04
N ASN A 27 24.93 13.88 19.14
CA ASN A 27 25.73 14.70 18.23
C ASN A 27 24.86 15.55 17.31
N ASN A 28 23.76 15.00 16.78
CA ASN A 28 22.80 15.76 15.97
C ASN A 28 22.11 16.87 16.78
N ARG A 29 21.75 16.62 18.04
CA ARG A 29 21.20 17.65 18.94
C ARG A 29 22.22 18.75 19.23
N GLN A 30 23.48 18.42 19.48
CA GLN A 30 24.54 19.40 19.67
C GLN A 30 24.73 20.29 18.43
N LYS A 31 24.80 19.68 17.23
CA LYS A 31 24.86 20.42 15.96
C LYS A 31 23.67 21.36 15.77
N PHE A 32 22.46 20.92 16.15
CA PHE A 32 21.25 21.75 16.09
C PHE A 32 21.29 22.95 17.05
N ASN A 33 21.71 22.72 18.29
CA ASN A 33 21.80 23.78 19.30
C ASN A 33 22.88 24.82 18.98
N LEU A 34 24.00 24.40 18.39
CA LEU A 34 25.11 25.28 18.03
C LEU A 34 24.88 26.07 16.73
N SER A 35 23.98 25.64 15.87
CA SER A 35 23.74 26.31 14.59
C SER A 35 22.86 27.55 14.80
N ARG A 36 23.41 28.74 14.57
CA ARG A 36 22.72 30.03 14.64
C ARG A 36 22.09 30.41 13.29
N GLY A 37 21.30 29.52 12.70
CA GLY A 37 20.64 29.75 11.39
C GLY A 37 21.40 29.24 10.16
N ASN A 38 22.55 28.58 10.34
CA ASN A 38 23.29 27.93 9.26
C ASN A 38 22.70 26.56 8.88
N THR A 39 23.00 26.09 7.67
CA THR A 39 22.72 24.72 7.21
C THR A 39 23.38 23.70 8.14
N ILE A 40 22.63 22.69 8.58
CA ILE A 40 23.11 21.63 9.48
C ILE A 40 23.31 20.35 8.70
N ASN A 41 24.49 19.73 8.82
CA ASN A 41 24.72 18.38 8.32
C ASN A 41 24.49 17.34 9.43
N PHE A 42 23.26 16.85 9.51
CA PHE A 42 22.88 15.77 10.42
C PHE A 42 23.44 14.42 9.95
N ASP A 43 23.85 13.60 10.90
CA ASP A 43 24.23 12.22 10.67
C ASP A 43 22.99 11.34 10.58
N PHE A 44 22.75 10.77 9.40
CA PHE A 44 21.69 9.80 9.14
C PHE A 44 22.24 8.41 8.76
N SER A 45 23.38 8.01 9.31
CA SER A 45 24.06 6.74 9.02
C SER A 45 23.20 5.49 9.21
N GLY A 46 22.22 5.51 10.11
CA GLY A 46 21.21 4.46 10.24
C GLY A 46 20.36 4.29 9.00
N TYR A 47 19.88 5.41 8.44
CA TYR A 47 19.14 5.45 7.19
C TYR A 47 20.04 5.29 5.95
N ASP A 48 21.21 5.91 5.91
CA ASP A 48 22.08 5.98 4.73
C ASP A 48 22.79 4.65 4.43
N ASN A 49 22.91 3.77 5.42
CA ASN A 49 23.48 2.44 5.25
C ASN A 49 22.65 1.57 4.28
N GLU A 50 23.26 1.13 3.17
CA GLU A 50 22.55 0.36 2.13
C GLU A 50 22.09 -1.04 2.59
N ASN A 51 22.78 -1.69 3.53
CA ASN A 51 22.29 -2.95 4.10
C ASN A 51 20.98 -2.71 4.87
N ASN A 52 20.91 -1.65 5.68
CA ASN A 52 19.68 -1.26 6.37
C ASN A 52 18.56 -0.95 5.36
N LYS A 53 18.85 -0.17 4.31
CA LYS A 53 17.84 0.13 3.28
C LYS A 53 17.35 -1.12 2.56
N THR A 54 18.25 -2.04 2.20
CA THR A 54 17.90 -3.31 1.56
C THR A 54 16.94 -4.13 2.42
N ARG A 55 17.22 -4.22 3.72
CA ARG A 55 16.36 -4.92 4.69
C ARG A 55 15.00 -4.23 4.83
N ILE A 56 14.94 -2.89 4.83
CA ILE A 56 13.68 -2.14 4.89
C ILE A 56 12.85 -2.32 3.62
N ARG A 57 13.48 -2.28 2.43
CA ARG A 57 12.84 -2.54 1.13
C ARG A 57 12.18 -3.93 1.10
N ALA A 58 12.81 -4.91 1.74
CA ALA A 58 12.31 -6.28 1.84
C ALA A 58 11.08 -6.45 2.76
N LEU A 59 10.78 -5.51 3.68
CA LEU A 59 9.67 -5.64 4.64
C LEU A 59 8.28 -5.80 4.01
N ALA A 60 8.13 -5.37 2.76
CA ALA A 60 6.90 -5.48 1.99
C ALA A 60 7.05 -6.39 0.76
N SER A 61 8.05 -7.28 0.74
CA SER A 61 8.35 -8.18 -0.38
C SER A 61 8.50 -7.43 -1.70
N GLN A 62 9.26 -6.34 -1.73
CA GLN A 62 9.43 -5.44 -2.89
C GLN A 62 8.15 -4.69 -3.34
N CYS A 63 7.11 -4.66 -2.52
CA CYS A 63 5.95 -3.80 -2.73
C CYS A 63 6.07 -2.48 -1.97
N CYS A 64 5.35 -1.46 -2.44
CA CYS A 64 5.09 -0.25 -1.66
C CYS A 64 4.18 -0.58 -0.46
N ALA A 65 4.58 -0.23 0.77
CA ALA A 65 3.77 -0.47 1.96
C ALA A 65 2.44 0.31 1.94
N TYR A 66 2.46 1.50 1.34
CA TYR A 66 1.25 2.29 1.09
C TYR A 66 0.39 1.60 0.03
N CYS A 67 0.59 1.83 -1.25
CA CYS A 67 -0.38 1.38 -2.27
C CYS A 67 -0.39 -0.13 -2.54
N GLY A 68 0.65 -0.88 -2.14
CA GLY A 68 0.78 -2.31 -2.39
C GLY A 68 1.30 -2.66 -3.78
N VAL A 69 1.60 -1.68 -4.63
CA VAL A 69 2.19 -1.95 -5.95
C VAL A 69 3.57 -2.57 -5.78
N ARG A 70 3.79 -3.68 -6.48
CA ARG A 70 5.13 -4.25 -6.69
C ARG A 70 5.93 -3.34 -7.59
N VAL A 71 7.16 -3.05 -7.18
CA VAL A 71 8.07 -2.24 -7.98
C VAL A 71 9.06 -3.21 -8.64
N ASN A 72 9.11 -3.22 -9.97
CA ASN A 72 9.89 -4.14 -10.79
C ASN A 72 11.26 -3.53 -11.17
N SER A 73 12.07 -4.22 -11.98
CA SER A 73 13.44 -3.86 -12.36
C SER A 73 13.64 -2.40 -12.83
N SER A 74 12.61 -1.75 -13.37
CA SER A 74 12.66 -0.36 -13.84
C SER A 74 12.50 0.71 -12.74
N ASN A 75 12.09 0.33 -11.53
CA ASN A 75 11.90 1.27 -10.42
C ASN A 75 12.36 0.62 -9.11
N THR A 76 13.04 1.34 -8.23
CA THR A 76 13.40 0.82 -6.91
C THR A 76 12.35 1.21 -5.87
N VAL A 77 12.03 0.28 -4.97
CA VAL A 77 11.35 0.63 -3.72
C VAL A 77 12.29 1.57 -2.95
N GLU A 78 11.80 2.75 -2.60
CA GLU A 78 12.53 3.71 -1.81
C GLU A 78 12.28 3.46 -0.33
N VAL A 79 13.27 3.76 0.50
CA VAL A 79 13.08 3.87 1.94
C VAL A 79 12.54 5.26 2.21
N GLU A 80 11.34 5.31 2.74
CA GLU A 80 10.63 6.54 3.03
C GLU A 80 10.50 6.75 4.53
N HIS A 81 10.63 8.00 4.96
CA HIS A 81 10.37 8.38 6.34
C HIS A 81 8.88 8.62 6.56
N PHE A 82 8.24 7.91 7.50
CA PHE A 82 6.85 8.15 7.88
C PHE A 82 6.65 9.60 8.33
N ARG A 83 7.55 10.11 9.17
CA ARG A 83 7.71 11.52 9.55
C ARG A 83 8.95 12.12 8.86
N PRO A 84 8.81 13.15 8.01
CA PRO A 84 9.93 13.75 7.27
C PRO A 84 11.06 14.21 8.20
N LYS A 85 12.29 13.72 7.97
CA LYS A 85 13.45 14.07 8.80
C LYS A 85 14.00 15.47 8.57
N ASN A 86 13.95 15.93 7.32
CA ASN A 86 14.43 17.26 6.90
C ASN A 86 13.25 18.23 6.96
N GLU A 87 13.07 19.07 5.95
CA GLU A 87 11.95 20.01 5.88
C GLU A 87 10.58 19.33 6.13
N LEU A 88 9.75 20.00 6.93
CA LEU A 88 8.34 19.66 7.09
C LEU A 88 7.49 20.67 6.32
N LYS A 89 6.58 20.16 5.50
CA LYS A 89 5.54 20.93 4.84
C LYS A 89 4.16 20.64 5.45
N CYS A 90 3.33 21.66 5.52
CA CYS A 90 1.91 21.55 5.88
C CYS A 90 1.06 22.19 4.80
N ARG A 91 -0.18 21.73 4.66
CA ARG A 91 -1.19 22.42 3.84
C ARG A 91 -2.04 23.29 4.74
N ASP A 92 -2.28 24.54 4.34
CA ASP A 92 -3.09 25.48 5.13
C ASP A 92 -4.48 24.91 5.45
N ASN A 93 -4.98 24.02 4.59
CA ASN A 93 -6.05 23.11 4.96
C ASN A 93 -5.84 21.75 4.30
N GLU A 94 -5.64 20.72 5.14
CA GLU A 94 -5.77 19.31 4.73
C GLU A 94 -7.20 18.98 4.26
N PHE A 95 -8.15 19.89 4.50
CA PHE A 95 -9.59 19.78 4.21
C PHE A 95 -10.11 20.67 3.05
N ILE A 96 -9.38 21.69 2.55
CA ILE A 96 -9.83 22.48 1.37
C ILE A 96 -9.54 21.68 0.10
N LEU A 97 -10.28 20.60 -0.06
CA LEU A 97 -10.88 20.23 -1.34
C LEU A 97 -12.40 20.04 -1.15
N HIS A 98 -12.92 20.39 0.03
CA HIS A 98 -14.33 20.46 0.35
C HIS A 98 -14.76 21.91 0.58
N HIS A 99 -15.77 22.30 -0.18
CA HIS A 99 -16.63 23.48 -0.04
C HIS A 99 -16.10 24.85 -0.51
N LYS A 100 -16.84 25.39 -1.49
CA LYS A 100 -17.09 26.82 -1.73
C LYS A 100 -16.01 27.72 -2.31
N SER A 101 -14.89 27.22 -2.81
CA SER A 101 -14.09 27.98 -3.80
C SER A 101 -14.06 27.21 -5.10
N GLY A 102 -14.40 27.85 -6.22
CA GLY A 102 -14.09 27.32 -7.56
C GLY A 102 -12.68 26.73 -7.53
N HIS A 103 -12.52 25.53 -8.09
CA HIS A 103 -11.37 24.65 -7.92
C HIS A 103 -10.08 25.23 -8.53
N ARG A 104 -9.63 26.40 -8.08
CA ARG A 104 -8.24 26.82 -8.18
C ARG A 104 -7.49 25.91 -7.21
N SER A 105 -6.51 25.20 -7.73
CA SER A 105 -5.57 24.42 -6.92
C SER A 105 -5.06 25.32 -5.79
N HIS A 106 -5.46 25.05 -4.55
CA HIS A 106 -4.90 25.75 -3.40
C HIS A 106 -3.44 25.33 -3.30
N LYS A 107 -2.59 26.16 -3.93
CA LYS A 107 -1.15 25.98 -4.13
C LYS A 107 -0.31 26.08 -2.86
N THR A 108 -0.87 26.46 -1.72
CA THR A 108 -0.03 26.86 -0.58
C THR A 108 0.26 25.68 0.33
N THR A 109 0.96 24.68 -0.20
CA THR A 109 1.83 23.86 0.66
C THR A 109 2.92 24.80 1.18
N ARG A 110 2.98 25.04 2.48
CA ARG A 110 3.96 25.93 3.10
C ARG A 110 4.96 25.13 3.90
N LYS A 111 6.16 25.69 4.01
CA LYS A 111 7.16 25.21 4.96
C LYS A 111 6.61 25.44 6.37
N ALA A 112 6.48 24.36 7.13
CA ALA A 112 6.13 24.42 8.55
C ALA A 112 7.40 24.52 9.40
N SER A 113 8.43 23.74 9.05
CA SER A 113 9.68 23.66 9.77
C SER A 113 10.88 23.40 8.86
N ASP A 114 12.03 23.99 9.20
CA ASP A 114 13.31 23.84 8.49
C ASP A 114 13.91 22.44 8.69
N PHE A 115 13.82 21.93 9.93
CA PHE A 115 14.39 20.65 10.34
C PHE A 115 13.31 19.81 11.03
N GLY A 116 12.32 19.34 10.28
CA GLY A 116 11.15 18.57 10.71
C GLY A 116 11.39 17.56 11.83
N TYR A 117 11.38 16.27 11.54
CA TYR A 117 11.54 15.23 12.57
C TYR A 117 12.96 14.64 12.54
N TYR A 118 13.99 15.49 12.51
CA TYR A 118 15.37 15.06 12.29
C TYR A 118 15.84 14.04 13.34
N GLN A 119 15.37 14.16 14.59
CA GLN A 119 15.68 13.20 15.66
C GLN A 119 15.19 11.77 15.34
N LEU A 120 14.15 11.64 14.50
CA LEU A 120 13.63 10.37 14.03
C LEU A 120 14.24 9.92 12.69
N GLY A 121 15.27 10.61 12.19
CA GLY A 121 15.88 10.34 10.90
C GLY A 121 16.56 8.97 10.81
N ASN A 122 17.09 8.46 11.93
CA ASN A 122 17.65 7.11 12.05
C ASN A 122 16.71 6.10 12.73
N HIS A 123 15.57 6.53 13.26
CA HIS A 123 14.71 5.67 14.07
C HIS A 123 14.02 4.61 13.19
N TYR A 124 14.18 3.33 13.51
CA TYR A 124 13.66 2.23 12.69
C TYR A 124 12.13 2.28 12.48
N GLU A 125 11.35 2.62 13.52
CA GLU A 125 9.89 2.78 13.39
C GLU A 125 9.46 3.90 12.43
N ASN A 126 10.37 4.80 12.06
CA ASN A 126 10.09 5.92 11.18
C ASN A 126 10.42 5.62 9.72
N MET A 127 10.93 4.44 9.36
CA MET A 127 11.34 4.12 7.98
C MET A 127 10.50 2.99 7.41
N LEU A 128 10.06 3.08 6.16
CA LEU A 128 9.25 2.06 5.51
C LEU A 128 9.49 1.99 3.99
N PRO A 129 9.18 0.87 3.33
CA PRO A 129 9.23 0.79 1.87
C PRO A 129 8.08 1.55 1.20
N ALA A 130 8.38 2.45 0.27
CA ALA A 130 7.39 3.16 -0.53
C ALA A 130 7.82 3.25 -2.01
N CYS A 131 6.86 3.30 -2.94
CA CYS A 131 7.16 3.61 -4.34
C CYS A 131 7.26 5.12 -4.55
N GLY A 132 7.99 5.54 -5.59
CA GLY A 132 8.13 6.95 -5.98
C GLY A 132 6.79 7.67 -6.13
N GLY A 133 5.74 7.00 -6.63
CA GLY A 133 4.41 7.60 -6.73
C GLY A 133 3.75 7.95 -5.38
N CYS A 134 3.94 7.14 -4.33
CA CYS A 134 3.40 7.48 -3.01
C CYS A 134 4.33 8.44 -2.25
N ASN A 135 5.65 8.25 -2.40
CA ASN A 135 6.68 9.06 -1.77
C ASN A 135 6.79 10.44 -2.45
N ARG A 136 7.45 10.49 -3.60
CA ARG A 136 7.73 11.72 -4.36
C ARG A 136 6.50 12.30 -5.05
N GLY A 137 5.52 11.46 -5.38
CA GLY A 137 4.39 11.85 -6.23
C GLY A 137 4.70 11.73 -7.72
N ALA A 138 3.68 11.92 -8.55
CA ALA A 138 3.84 12.27 -9.95
C ALA A 138 3.07 13.57 -10.21
N GLY A 139 3.03 14.05 -11.46
CA GLY A 139 2.25 15.21 -11.87
C GLY A 139 0.74 15.04 -11.63
N ASN A 140 -0.07 15.51 -12.58
CA ASN A 140 -1.51 15.40 -12.44
C ASN A 140 -1.98 13.95 -12.78
N GLY A 141 -3.02 13.46 -12.08
CA GLY A 141 -3.58 12.12 -12.32
C GLY A 141 -4.17 11.44 -11.08
N GLY A 142 -4.11 12.08 -9.92
CA GLY A 142 -4.84 11.63 -8.73
C GLY A 142 -6.35 11.86 -8.88
N ILE A 143 -7.15 11.00 -8.27
CA ILE A 143 -8.61 11.19 -8.13
C ILE A 143 -8.91 11.47 -6.66
N TYR A 144 -9.51 12.62 -6.40
CA TYR A 144 -9.85 13.06 -5.06
C TYR A 144 -11.04 12.28 -4.49
N VAL A 145 -10.95 11.91 -3.21
CA VAL A 145 -12.07 11.41 -2.43
C VAL A 145 -12.58 12.52 -1.53
N GLY A 146 -13.76 13.02 -1.87
CA GLY A 146 -14.50 14.03 -1.14
C GLY A 146 -15.93 14.22 -1.64
N ASN A 147 -16.54 15.38 -1.34
CA ASN A 147 -17.93 15.68 -1.68
C ASN A 147 -18.11 15.93 -3.18
N LYS A 148 -17.02 16.28 -3.87
CA LYS A 148 -16.98 16.44 -5.32
C LYS A 148 -15.98 15.47 -5.92
N HIS A 149 -16.31 14.95 -7.09
CA HIS A 149 -15.39 14.16 -7.90
C HIS A 149 -14.43 15.12 -8.63
N VAL A 150 -13.17 15.12 -8.24
CA VAL A 150 -12.12 15.93 -8.87
C VAL A 150 -11.01 14.99 -9.33
N THR A 151 -10.66 15.08 -10.60
CA THR A 151 -9.60 14.30 -11.23
C THR A 151 -8.38 15.19 -11.46
N ASP A 152 -7.29 14.58 -11.91
CA ASP A 152 -6.07 15.28 -12.30
C ASP A 152 -5.44 16.10 -11.15
N ILE A 153 -5.59 15.62 -9.90
CA ILE A 153 -5.00 16.30 -8.74
C ILE A 153 -3.55 15.87 -8.49
N PRO A 154 -2.65 16.80 -8.08
CA PRO A 154 -1.32 16.44 -7.60
C PRO A 154 -1.38 15.58 -6.34
N TYR A 155 -0.46 14.63 -6.23
CA TYR A 155 -0.33 13.74 -5.08
C TYR A 155 1.14 13.47 -4.74
N GLY A 156 1.38 12.73 -3.67
CA GLY A 156 2.69 12.39 -3.14
C GLY A 156 2.89 12.95 -1.75
N LYS A 157 3.42 12.13 -0.85
CA LYS A 157 3.73 12.54 0.53
C LYS A 157 4.78 13.66 0.52
N LYS A 158 5.91 13.48 -0.16
CA LYS A 158 7.08 14.35 -0.10
C LYS A 158 7.39 14.68 1.37
N ASN A 159 7.55 15.96 1.66
CA ASN A 159 7.76 16.52 2.99
C ASN A 159 6.46 16.80 3.76
N ASN A 160 5.28 16.41 3.25
CA ASN A 160 4.02 16.62 3.95
C ASN A 160 3.81 15.56 5.02
N PHE A 161 3.43 16.00 6.22
CA PHE A 161 3.02 15.10 7.29
C PHE A 161 1.84 15.69 8.07
N PRO A 162 0.61 15.34 7.69
CA PRO A 162 -0.59 15.92 8.28
C PRO A 162 -0.85 15.36 9.68
N VAL A 163 -1.13 16.25 10.61
CA VAL A 163 -1.55 15.92 11.98
C VAL A 163 -2.86 16.64 12.29
N ARG A 164 -3.62 16.12 13.25
CA ARG A 164 -4.86 16.79 13.68
C ARG A 164 -4.51 18.12 14.32
N PHE A 165 -5.08 19.20 13.78
CA PHE A 165 -4.94 20.53 14.36
C PHE A 165 -5.50 20.54 15.79
N LYS A 166 -4.77 21.21 16.69
CA LYS A 166 -5.23 21.47 18.04
C LYS A 166 -6.00 22.78 18.04
N LYS A 167 -7.06 22.85 18.84
CA LYS A 167 -7.78 24.09 19.10
C LYS A 167 -6.95 24.89 20.10
N LEU A 168 -6.45 26.04 19.67
CA LEU A 168 -5.70 27.02 20.47
C LEU A 168 -6.51 28.31 20.42
N ASP A 169 -6.95 28.80 21.58
CA ASP A 169 -7.74 30.04 21.72
C ASP A 169 -8.98 30.09 20.82
N GLY A 170 -9.74 28.99 20.76
CA GLY A 170 -10.92 28.91 19.91
C GLY A 170 -10.65 28.53 18.45
N ILE A 171 -9.40 28.59 17.98
CA ILE A 171 -9.02 28.47 16.56
C ILE A 171 -8.20 27.19 16.33
N TYR A 172 -8.51 26.44 15.27
CA TYR A 172 -7.68 25.31 14.86
C TYR A 172 -6.41 25.82 14.18
N LYS A 173 -5.23 25.52 14.74
CA LYS A 173 -3.93 25.93 14.18
C LYS A 173 -2.99 24.75 13.96
N GLU A 174 -2.17 24.84 12.92
CA GLU A 174 -0.98 24.02 12.74
C GLU A 174 0.11 24.51 13.69
N TYR A 175 0.23 23.84 14.85
CA TYR A 175 1.13 24.25 15.94
C TYR A 175 2.63 24.11 15.58
N ARG A 176 2.95 23.38 14.50
CA ARG A 176 4.32 23.17 14.02
C ARG A 176 4.79 24.26 13.07
N LYS A 177 3.93 25.20 12.68
CA LYS A 177 4.29 26.26 11.74
C LYS A 177 5.21 27.29 12.41
N GLY A 178 6.34 27.58 11.77
CA GLY A 178 7.33 28.54 12.27
C GLY A 178 8.32 27.95 13.27
N THR A 179 8.19 26.66 13.60
CA THR A 179 9.18 25.98 14.44
C THR A 179 10.44 25.66 13.65
N ARG A 180 11.62 25.84 14.25
CA ARG A 180 12.89 25.49 13.62
C ARG A 180 13.04 23.97 13.42
N ALA A 181 12.61 23.18 14.40
CA ALA A 181 12.54 21.72 14.35
C ALA A 181 11.34 21.17 15.14
N ILE A 182 10.95 19.92 14.87
CA ILE A 182 9.96 19.19 15.67
C ILE A 182 10.68 18.28 16.66
N GLU A 183 10.71 18.72 17.92
CA GLU A 183 11.48 18.06 18.98
C GLU A 183 10.68 17.02 19.76
N SER A 184 9.35 17.05 19.69
CA SER A 184 8.48 16.08 20.39
C SER A 184 7.28 15.67 19.53
N ILE A 185 6.90 14.40 19.66
CA ILE A 185 5.68 13.82 19.06
C ILE A 185 4.55 13.64 20.10
N GLN A 186 4.75 14.11 21.33
CA GLN A 186 3.78 13.90 22.41
C GLN A 186 2.46 14.62 22.10
N GLY A 187 1.35 13.87 22.20
CA GLY A 187 0.01 14.38 21.89
C GLY A 187 -0.21 14.69 20.40
N GLU A 188 0.70 14.27 19.51
CA GLU A 188 0.48 14.29 18.07
C GLU A 188 -0.55 13.23 17.68
N VAL A 189 -1.48 13.59 16.79
CA VAL A 189 -2.42 12.64 16.18
C VAL A 189 -2.16 12.62 14.67
N PRO A 190 -1.35 11.67 14.16
CA PRO A 190 -1.07 11.55 12.74
C PRO A 190 -2.34 11.27 11.93
N LEU A 191 -2.52 11.99 10.83
CA LEU A 191 -3.62 11.78 9.88
C LEU A 191 -3.18 11.02 8.63
N LEU A 192 -1.94 10.57 8.59
CA LEU A 192 -1.44 9.64 7.57
C LEU A 192 -1.53 8.19 8.07
N PHE A 193 -1.94 7.30 7.17
CA PHE A 193 -1.92 5.85 7.37
C PHE A 193 -0.49 5.39 7.65
N ASN A 194 -0.30 4.70 8.77
CA ASN A 194 0.98 4.11 9.17
C ASN A 194 0.92 2.58 8.94
N PRO A 195 1.64 2.03 7.95
CA PRO A 195 1.66 0.60 7.64
C PRO A 195 2.10 -0.33 8.78
N TYR A 196 2.78 0.17 9.81
CA TYR A 196 3.17 -0.61 10.99
C TYR A 196 2.04 -0.72 12.01
N LYS A 197 1.31 0.38 12.23
CA LYS A 197 0.36 0.53 13.35
C LYS A 197 -1.08 0.31 12.91
N ASP A 198 -1.48 0.91 11.80
CA ASP A 198 -2.86 0.94 11.36
C ASP A 198 -3.28 -0.37 10.65
N ASN A 199 -4.54 -0.78 10.82
CA ASN A 199 -5.11 -1.90 10.06
C ASN A 199 -5.70 -1.40 8.73
N PRO A 200 -5.07 -1.69 7.56
CA PRO A 200 -5.57 -1.23 6.27
C PRO A 200 -6.94 -1.80 5.91
N ASN A 201 -7.27 -3.03 6.36
CA ASN A 201 -8.55 -3.68 6.03
C ASN A 201 -9.73 -3.02 6.77
N LYS A 202 -9.45 -2.39 7.91
CA LYS A 202 -10.40 -1.55 8.66
C LYS A 202 -10.52 -0.16 8.04
N LEU A 203 -9.40 0.53 7.82
CA LEU A 203 -9.38 1.93 7.40
C LEU A 203 -9.93 2.16 5.99
N PHE A 204 -9.88 1.17 5.12
CA PHE A 204 -10.17 1.38 3.71
C PHE A 204 -11.09 0.32 3.14
N ASP A 205 -12.05 0.77 2.34
CA ASP A 205 -12.95 -0.05 1.53
C ASP A 205 -12.74 0.27 0.04
N TYR A 206 -13.34 -0.54 -0.81
CA TYR A 206 -13.34 -0.33 -2.26
C TYR A 206 -14.77 -0.02 -2.72
N LYS A 207 -14.88 0.82 -3.75
CA LYS A 207 -16.13 1.02 -4.49
C LYS A 207 -16.32 -0.12 -5.47
N ASN A 208 -17.56 -0.29 -5.92
CA ASN A 208 -17.83 -1.16 -7.06
C ASN A 208 -17.11 -0.61 -8.31
N PRO A 209 -16.79 -1.49 -9.28
CA PRO A 209 -16.32 -1.05 -10.59
C PRO A 209 -17.25 0.03 -11.17
N ASN A 210 -16.66 1.07 -11.73
CA ASN A 210 -17.39 2.10 -12.48
C ASN A 210 -16.60 2.43 -13.74
N SER A 211 -17.29 2.84 -14.81
CA SER A 211 -16.67 3.41 -16.01
C SER A 211 -16.28 4.87 -15.78
N VAL A 212 -15.14 5.27 -16.33
CA VAL A 212 -14.72 6.68 -16.47
C VAL A 212 -14.12 6.80 -17.86
N GLY A 213 -14.86 7.44 -18.77
CA GLY A 213 -14.59 7.34 -20.20
C GLY A 213 -14.71 5.89 -20.66
N GLU A 214 -13.73 5.42 -21.43
CA GLU A 214 -13.64 4.04 -21.94
C GLU A 214 -12.99 3.06 -20.96
N CYS A 215 -12.50 3.55 -19.81
CA CYS A 215 -11.79 2.73 -18.83
C CYS A 215 -12.69 2.34 -17.65
N PHE A 216 -12.56 1.09 -17.19
CA PHE A 216 -13.15 0.66 -15.93
C PHE A 216 -12.16 0.80 -14.77
N ILE A 217 -12.67 1.27 -13.63
CA ILE A 217 -11.84 1.55 -12.46
C ILE A 217 -12.47 1.13 -11.14
N VAL A 218 -11.60 0.77 -10.19
CA VAL A 218 -11.98 0.50 -8.79
C VAL A 218 -11.29 1.48 -7.85
N LYS A 219 -12.08 2.39 -7.28
CA LYS A 219 -11.60 3.41 -6.32
C LYS A 219 -11.56 2.86 -4.90
N ILE A 220 -10.52 3.23 -4.17
CA ILE A 220 -10.47 3.11 -2.71
C ILE A 220 -11.28 4.24 -2.06
N ARG A 221 -11.86 3.98 -0.90
CA ARG A 221 -12.61 4.92 -0.07
C ARG A 221 -12.31 4.65 1.41
N PRO A 222 -12.61 5.59 2.32
CA PRO A 222 -12.64 5.28 3.75
C PRO A 222 -13.58 4.09 4.04
N GLY A 223 -13.22 3.30 5.05
CA GLY A 223 -14.07 2.22 5.56
C GLY A 223 -15.46 2.72 5.97
N LYS A 224 -16.49 1.88 5.79
CA LYS A 224 -17.88 2.25 6.10
C LYS A 224 -18.11 2.60 7.59
N ASN A 225 -17.55 1.80 8.48
CA ASN A 225 -17.81 1.85 9.93
C ASN A 225 -16.63 2.45 10.71
N LEU A 226 -16.19 3.64 10.31
CA LEU A 226 -15.06 4.34 10.94
C LEU A 226 -15.53 5.47 11.84
N CYS A 227 -14.81 5.70 12.94
CA CYS A 227 -15.01 6.91 13.73
C CYS A 227 -14.56 8.16 12.93
N LYS A 228 -14.96 9.36 13.37
CA LYS A 228 -14.63 10.62 12.67
C LYS A 228 -13.13 10.77 12.40
N ASN A 229 -12.29 10.45 13.38
CA ASN A 229 -10.83 10.57 13.27
C ASN A 229 -10.24 9.54 12.29
N GLU A 230 -10.72 8.30 12.32
CA GLU A 230 -10.25 7.26 11.39
C GLU A 230 -10.69 7.55 9.96
N LYS A 231 -11.93 8.03 9.77
CA LYS A 231 -12.43 8.45 8.46
C LYS A 231 -11.60 9.61 7.91
N LEU A 232 -11.24 10.56 8.75
CA LEU A 232 -10.34 11.65 8.40
C LEU A 232 -8.96 11.15 7.97
N LYS A 233 -8.32 10.31 8.80
CA LYS A 233 -7.03 9.69 8.47
C LYS A 233 -7.09 8.95 7.13
N ALA A 234 -8.12 8.15 6.90
CA ALA A 234 -8.28 7.40 5.66
C ALA A 234 -8.41 8.35 4.45
N THR A 235 -9.25 9.37 4.54
CA THR A 235 -9.43 10.37 3.46
C THR A 235 -8.13 11.09 3.13
N ILE A 236 -7.43 11.61 4.14
CA ILE A 236 -6.14 12.30 3.95
C ILE A 236 -5.12 11.35 3.32
N SER A 237 -5.05 10.11 3.80
CA SER A 237 -4.13 9.11 3.26
C SER A 237 -4.40 8.81 1.79
N ILE A 238 -5.68 8.63 1.40
CA ILE A 238 -6.05 8.38 0.01
C ILE A 238 -5.60 9.51 -0.90
N ASN A 239 -5.87 10.74 -0.48
CA ASN A 239 -5.65 11.92 -1.29
C ASN A 239 -4.16 12.30 -1.35
N LEU A 240 -3.48 12.34 -0.20
CA LEU A 240 -2.07 12.71 -0.11
C LEU A 240 -1.17 11.68 -0.81
N LEU A 241 -1.40 10.38 -0.61
CA LEU A 241 -0.59 9.32 -1.21
C LEU A 241 -0.99 8.97 -2.65
N GLY A 242 -2.04 9.62 -3.19
CA GLY A 242 -2.56 9.34 -4.53
C GLY A 242 -3.02 7.90 -4.68
N LEU A 243 -3.71 7.35 -3.67
CA LEU A 243 -4.17 5.95 -3.69
C LEU A 243 -5.27 5.71 -4.72
N ASN A 244 -5.85 6.76 -5.30
CA ASN A 244 -6.79 6.69 -6.41
C ASN A 244 -6.23 7.29 -7.71
N ARG A 245 -4.91 7.32 -7.92
CA ARG A 245 -4.37 7.64 -9.25
C ARG A 245 -4.82 6.61 -10.29
N VAL A 246 -5.00 7.06 -11.53
CA VAL A 246 -5.62 6.28 -12.63
C VAL A 246 -5.06 4.86 -12.73
N TYR A 247 -3.73 4.71 -12.81
CA TYR A 247 -3.07 3.41 -12.87
C TYR A 247 -3.49 2.44 -11.76
N LEU A 248 -3.53 2.91 -10.50
CA LEU A 248 -3.92 2.04 -9.38
C LEU A 248 -5.37 1.57 -9.47
N CYS A 249 -6.22 2.48 -9.94
CA CYS A 249 -7.64 2.24 -10.09
C CYS A 249 -7.92 1.21 -11.20
N GLY A 250 -7.18 1.28 -12.32
CA GLY A 250 -7.23 0.30 -13.40
C GLY A 250 -6.67 -1.06 -12.96
N GLU A 251 -5.53 -1.11 -12.28
CA GLU A 251 -4.97 -2.39 -11.80
C GLU A 251 -5.89 -3.11 -10.82
N ARG A 252 -6.56 -2.38 -9.92
CA ARG A 252 -7.59 -2.99 -9.06
C ARG A 252 -8.75 -3.53 -9.86
N TYR A 253 -9.19 -2.83 -10.91
CA TYR A 253 -10.23 -3.33 -11.79
C TYR A 253 -9.78 -4.63 -12.46
N ARG A 254 -8.60 -4.64 -13.09
CA ARG A 254 -8.01 -5.82 -13.74
C ARG A 254 -7.99 -7.02 -12.80
N ILE A 255 -7.39 -6.89 -11.62
CA ILE A 255 -7.34 -7.96 -10.60
C ILE A 255 -8.76 -8.43 -10.23
N SER A 256 -9.67 -7.48 -9.97
CA SER A 256 -11.03 -7.83 -9.55
C SER A 256 -11.86 -8.48 -10.66
N SER A 257 -11.62 -8.12 -11.92
CA SER A 257 -12.26 -8.73 -13.07
C SER A 257 -11.75 -10.14 -13.23
N SER A 258 -10.43 -10.34 -13.29
CA SER A 258 -9.85 -11.68 -13.46
C SER A 258 -10.27 -12.66 -12.36
N ILE A 259 -10.32 -12.22 -11.09
CA ILE A 259 -10.83 -13.07 -10.00
C ILE A 259 -12.32 -13.39 -10.17
N LYS A 260 -13.14 -12.44 -10.64
CA LYS A 260 -14.55 -12.70 -10.97
C LYS A 260 -14.69 -13.66 -12.14
N ASP A 261 -13.81 -13.60 -13.12
CA ASP A 261 -13.85 -14.44 -14.31
C ASP A 261 -13.59 -15.89 -13.93
N ILE A 262 -12.60 -16.14 -13.05
CA ILE A 262 -12.39 -17.46 -12.44
C ILE A 262 -13.66 -17.94 -11.73
N ALA A 263 -14.30 -17.10 -10.92
CA ALA A 263 -15.53 -17.46 -10.23
C ALA A 263 -16.69 -17.79 -11.19
N ARG A 264 -16.80 -17.06 -12.30
CA ARG A 264 -17.82 -17.30 -13.34
C ARG A 264 -17.57 -18.61 -14.08
N ASN A 265 -16.33 -18.87 -14.47
CA ASN A 265 -15.95 -20.08 -15.18
C ASN A 265 -16.14 -21.31 -14.28
N LEU A 266 -15.75 -21.21 -13.00
CA LEU A 266 -16.01 -22.24 -12.00
C LEU A 266 -17.51 -22.57 -11.87
N VAL A 267 -18.39 -21.57 -11.91
CA VAL A 267 -19.85 -21.79 -11.87
C VAL A 267 -20.36 -22.39 -13.18
N ALA A 268 -19.83 -21.95 -14.32
CA ALA A 268 -20.22 -22.46 -15.64
C ALA A 268 -19.86 -23.95 -15.79
N ASP A 269 -18.62 -24.32 -15.49
CA ASP A 269 -18.15 -25.71 -15.55
C ASP A 269 -18.92 -26.63 -14.61
N ARG A 270 -19.29 -26.14 -13.42
CA ARG A 270 -20.16 -26.90 -12.51
C ARG A 270 -21.54 -27.13 -13.09
N LYS A 271 -22.12 -26.15 -13.79
CA LYS A 271 -23.45 -26.29 -14.40
C LYS A 271 -23.43 -27.24 -15.61
N SER A 272 -22.33 -27.27 -16.35
CA SER A 272 -22.14 -28.17 -17.49
C SER A 272 -21.54 -29.53 -17.10
N ASN A 273 -21.26 -29.79 -15.82
CA ASN A 273 -20.53 -30.95 -15.33
C ASN A 273 -19.15 -31.15 -16.01
N ASN A 274 -18.49 -30.05 -16.36
CA ASN A 274 -17.15 -30.07 -16.93
C ASN A 274 -16.08 -30.15 -15.82
N TYR A 275 -15.58 -31.35 -15.57
CA TYR A 275 -14.55 -31.63 -14.55
C TYR A 275 -13.21 -32.03 -15.18
N ARG A 276 -12.75 -31.27 -16.18
CA ARG A 276 -11.41 -31.44 -16.75
C ARG A 276 -10.34 -31.00 -15.75
N LEU A 277 -9.45 -31.94 -15.40
CA LEU A 277 -8.38 -31.70 -14.41
C LEU A 277 -7.51 -30.49 -14.78
N ASN A 278 -7.10 -30.39 -16.06
CA ASN A 278 -6.26 -29.28 -16.54
C ASN A 278 -6.93 -27.91 -16.32
N SER A 279 -8.20 -27.77 -16.68
CA SER A 279 -8.95 -26.51 -16.56
C SER A 279 -9.08 -26.07 -15.10
N TRP A 280 -9.37 -27.01 -14.19
CA TRP A 280 -9.48 -26.73 -12.76
C TRP A 280 -8.12 -26.44 -12.10
N ALA A 281 -7.06 -27.11 -12.55
CA ALA A 281 -5.69 -26.77 -12.18
C ALA A 281 -5.31 -25.36 -12.71
N GLY A 282 -5.78 -24.98 -13.89
CA GLY A 282 -5.66 -23.64 -14.46
C GLY A 282 -6.37 -22.57 -13.64
N TYR A 283 -7.58 -22.86 -13.12
CA TYR A 283 -8.23 -21.97 -12.15
C TYR A 283 -7.41 -21.80 -10.87
N ALA A 284 -6.79 -22.87 -10.37
CA ALA A 284 -5.91 -22.82 -9.21
C ALA A 284 -4.64 -21.99 -9.47
N ALA A 285 -3.97 -22.18 -10.61
CA ALA A 285 -2.81 -21.38 -11.04
C ALA A 285 -3.17 -19.90 -11.17
N ASN A 286 -4.22 -19.60 -11.92
CA ASN A 286 -4.66 -18.22 -12.15
C ASN A 286 -5.04 -17.55 -10.84
N TYR A 287 -5.76 -18.24 -9.95
CA TYR A 287 -6.14 -17.71 -8.65
C TYR A 287 -4.92 -17.48 -7.75
N SER A 288 -4.05 -18.47 -7.56
CA SER A 288 -2.91 -18.42 -6.64
C SER A 288 -1.90 -17.33 -7.02
N SER A 289 -1.75 -17.05 -8.32
CA SER A 289 -0.87 -15.99 -8.85
C SER A 289 -1.16 -14.61 -8.25
N TYR A 290 -2.43 -14.29 -7.94
CA TYR A 290 -2.82 -13.01 -7.32
C TYR A 290 -2.45 -12.88 -5.84
N TYR A 291 -1.97 -13.97 -5.24
CA TYR A 291 -1.66 -14.05 -3.81
C TYR A 291 -0.20 -14.41 -3.50
N SER A 292 0.61 -14.72 -4.53
CA SER A 292 2.04 -14.96 -4.35
C SER A 292 2.73 -13.78 -3.67
N ARG A 293 3.45 -14.01 -2.58
CA ARG A 293 4.17 -12.93 -1.88
C ARG A 293 5.32 -12.36 -2.71
N GLU A 294 5.85 -13.16 -3.62
CA GLU A 294 7.04 -12.87 -4.40
C GLU A 294 6.73 -12.15 -5.71
N THR A 295 5.60 -12.46 -6.33
CA THR A 295 5.26 -11.92 -7.67
C THR A 295 4.01 -11.04 -7.66
N SER A 296 3.06 -11.25 -6.75
CA SER A 296 1.80 -10.48 -6.79
C SER A 296 2.00 -9.00 -6.46
N THR A 297 1.15 -8.18 -7.09
CA THR A 297 0.98 -6.76 -6.80
C THR A 297 -0.35 -6.56 -6.08
N MET A 298 -0.44 -5.50 -5.27
CA MET A 298 -1.65 -5.14 -4.53
C MET A 298 -2.24 -6.25 -3.66
N LEU A 299 -1.42 -7.14 -3.11
CA LEU A 299 -1.86 -8.30 -2.34
C LEU A 299 -2.99 -8.02 -1.32
N GLY A 300 -2.90 -6.91 -0.58
CA GLY A 300 -3.96 -6.51 0.37
C GLY A 300 -5.33 -6.21 -0.26
N PHE A 301 -5.36 -5.78 -1.52
CA PHE A 301 -6.59 -5.67 -2.30
C PHE A 301 -7.11 -7.05 -2.71
N SER A 302 -6.24 -7.91 -3.25
CA SER A 302 -6.60 -9.30 -3.61
C SER A 302 -7.25 -10.04 -2.44
N PHE A 303 -6.65 -9.94 -1.25
CA PHE A 303 -7.21 -10.48 0.00
C PHE A 303 -8.63 -10.01 0.29
N LYS A 304 -8.94 -8.72 0.07
CA LYS A 304 -10.27 -8.21 0.39
C LYS A 304 -11.34 -8.66 -0.62
N PHE A 305 -10.93 -9.03 -1.83
CA PHE A 305 -11.83 -9.29 -2.94
C PHE A 305 -12.08 -10.79 -3.18
N GLY A 306 -11.02 -11.61 -3.24
CA GLY A 306 -11.14 -13.02 -3.63
C GLY A 306 -11.07 -14.03 -2.50
N TYR A 307 -10.97 -13.61 -1.24
CA TYR A 307 -10.78 -14.50 -0.08
C TYR A 307 -11.73 -15.71 -0.05
N LYS A 308 -13.03 -15.47 -0.26
CA LYS A 308 -14.05 -16.54 -0.24
C LYS A 308 -13.88 -17.52 -1.41
N LEU A 309 -13.48 -17.02 -2.59
CA LEU A 309 -13.31 -17.84 -3.78
C LEU A 309 -12.20 -18.87 -3.57
N GLY A 310 -11.10 -18.51 -2.89
CA GLY A 310 -10.00 -19.46 -2.62
C GLY A 310 -10.45 -20.69 -1.84
N PHE A 311 -11.22 -20.49 -0.77
CA PHE A 311 -11.77 -21.62 0.00
C PHE A 311 -12.78 -22.45 -0.80
N GLU A 312 -13.64 -21.81 -1.59
CA GLU A 312 -14.58 -22.53 -2.44
C GLU A 312 -13.84 -23.36 -3.51
N LEU A 313 -12.86 -22.77 -4.19
CA LEU A 313 -12.07 -23.45 -5.21
C LEU A 313 -11.30 -24.64 -4.60
N HIS A 314 -10.64 -24.43 -3.46
CA HIS A 314 -9.93 -25.48 -2.73
C HIS A 314 -10.84 -26.64 -2.34
N LYS A 315 -11.99 -26.34 -1.73
CA LYS A 315 -13.00 -27.33 -1.37
C LYS A 315 -13.46 -28.13 -2.59
N ARG A 316 -13.77 -27.45 -3.69
CA ARG A 316 -14.32 -28.09 -4.89
C ARG A 316 -13.29 -28.95 -5.62
N ILE A 317 -12.03 -28.53 -5.68
CA ILE A 317 -10.97 -29.37 -6.23
C ILE A 317 -10.83 -30.66 -5.41
N LYS A 318 -10.85 -30.55 -4.08
CA LYS A 318 -10.78 -31.70 -3.18
C LYS A 318 -11.96 -32.67 -3.37
N GLU A 319 -13.16 -32.14 -3.59
CA GLU A 319 -14.39 -32.95 -3.83
C GLU A 319 -14.36 -33.64 -5.21
N ASN A 320 -13.94 -32.93 -6.26
CA ASN A 320 -14.04 -33.42 -7.64
C ASN A 320 -12.84 -34.29 -8.07
N PHE A 321 -11.67 -34.08 -7.47
CA PHE A 321 -10.40 -34.72 -7.83
C PHE A 321 -9.77 -35.35 -6.59
N MET A 322 -10.49 -36.26 -5.93
CA MET A 322 -10.06 -36.83 -4.65
C MET A 322 -8.71 -37.53 -4.71
N VAL A 323 -8.37 -38.17 -5.85
CA VAL A 323 -7.11 -38.89 -6.03
C VAL A 323 -5.97 -37.91 -6.24
N GLU A 324 -6.13 -36.96 -7.15
CA GLU A 324 -5.11 -35.98 -7.53
C GLU A 324 -4.85 -34.95 -6.44
N SER A 325 -5.89 -34.59 -5.67
CA SER A 325 -5.77 -33.67 -4.54
C SER A 325 -5.19 -34.31 -3.28
N ASN A 326 -5.13 -35.65 -3.21
CA ASN A 326 -4.65 -36.36 -2.04
C ASN A 326 -3.19 -36.02 -1.72
N GLY A 327 -2.91 -35.75 -0.44
CA GLY A 327 -1.58 -35.31 0.02
C GLY A 327 -1.19 -33.87 -0.37
N ILE A 328 -1.96 -33.20 -1.25
CA ILE A 328 -1.73 -31.80 -1.63
C ILE A 328 -2.70 -30.87 -0.89
N LEU A 329 -4.01 -31.11 -1.05
CA LEU A 329 -5.06 -30.30 -0.43
C LEU A 329 -5.48 -30.92 0.91
N THR A 330 -5.13 -30.25 2.01
CA THR A 330 -5.51 -30.67 3.38
C THR A 330 -6.55 -29.72 3.95
N ASP A 331 -7.33 -30.17 4.93
CA ASP A 331 -8.25 -29.28 5.64
C ASP A 331 -7.47 -28.20 6.39
N THR A 332 -7.84 -26.94 6.15
CA THR A 332 -7.21 -25.80 6.79
C THR A 332 -8.12 -24.59 6.79
N CYS A 333 -8.10 -23.83 7.88
CA CYS A 333 -8.73 -22.51 7.97
C CYS A 333 -7.74 -21.38 7.63
N ASN A 334 -6.46 -21.69 7.42
CA ASN A 334 -5.44 -20.71 7.09
C ASN A 334 -5.47 -20.41 5.60
N PHE A 335 -5.95 -19.23 5.23
CA PHE A 335 -6.06 -18.82 3.84
C PHE A 335 -4.73 -18.84 3.06
N MET A 336 -3.61 -18.51 3.71
CA MET A 336 -2.31 -18.57 3.00
C MET A 336 -1.92 -20.01 2.67
N ARG A 337 -2.27 -20.96 3.54
CA ARG A 337 -2.07 -22.39 3.27
C ARG A 337 -2.99 -22.88 2.17
N VAL A 338 -4.23 -22.36 2.08
CA VAL A 338 -5.12 -22.62 0.94
C VAL A 338 -4.48 -22.16 -0.37
N VAL A 339 -3.97 -20.92 -0.42
CA VAL A 339 -3.29 -20.38 -1.62
C VAL A 339 -2.08 -21.23 -2.01
N GLU A 340 -1.25 -21.63 -1.05
CA GLU A 340 -0.08 -22.47 -1.26
C GLU A 340 -0.47 -23.84 -1.83
N GLN A 341 -1.47 -24.51 -1.26
CA GLN A 341 -1.96 -25.80 -1.75
C GLN A 341 -2.56 -25.71 -3.15
N LEU A 342 -3.27 -24.62 -3.46
CA LEU A 342 -3.74 -24.36 -4.83
C LEU A 342 -2.58 -24.15 -5.82
N SER A 343 -1.51 -23.47 -5.40
CA SER A 343 -0.29 -23.34 -6.21
C SER A 343 0.34 -24.70 -6.50
N LEU A 344 0.59 -25.50 -5.46
CA LEU A 344 1.19 -26.83 -5.58
C LEU A 344 0.34 -27.78 -6.44
N PHE A 345 -0.98 -27.74 -6.29
CA PHE A 345 -1.89 -28.50 -7.15
C PHE A 345 -1.74 -28.09 -8.61
N SER A 346 -1.71 -26.78 -8.87
CA SER A 346 -1.56 -26.26 -10.23
C SER A 346 -0.21 -26.58 -10.85
N GLU A 347 0.89 -26.50 -10.09
CA GLU A 347 2.24 -26.85 -10.58
C GLU A 347 2.34 -28.29 -11.05
N ARG A 348 1.52 -29.20 -10.50
CA ARG A 348 1.51 -30.61 -10.85
C ARG A 348 0.59 -30.97 -12.01
N TYR A 349 -0.54 -30.27 -12.15
CA TYR A 349 -1.64 -30.71 -13.00
C TYR A 349 -2.10 -29.68 -14.05
N TYR A 350 -1.55 -28.46 -14.03
CA TYR A 350 -1.83 -27.46 -15.05
C TYR A 350 -0.73 -27.47 -16.11
N ASP A 351 -1.12 -27.78 -17.34
CA ASP A 351 -0.32 -27.58 -18.54
C ASP A 351 -0.99 -26.49 -19.40
N PRO A 352 -0.35 -25.32 -19.56
CA PRO A 352 -0.89 -24.22 -20.37
C PRO A 352 -0.92 -24.55 -21.87
N ASN A 353 -0.24 -25.59 -22.34
CA ASN A 353 -0.23 -25.96 -23.75
C ASN A 353 -1.45 -26.82 -24.15
N ILE A 354 -2.00 -27.59 -23.21
CA ILE A 354 -3.16 -28.47 -23.47
C ILE A 354 -4.42 -27.67 -23.81
N ASP A 355 -4.59 -26.46 -23.25
CA ASP A 355 -5.74 -25.59 -23.60
C ASP A 355 -5.58 -24.89 -24.98
N ASN A 356 -4.37 -24.84 -25.56
CA ASN A 356 -4.14 -24.22 -26.89
C ASN A 356 -4.34 -25.19 -28.06
N ASP A 357 -4.18 -26.50 -27.84
CA ASP A 357 -4.33 -27.49 -28.90
C ASP A 357 -5.80 -27.71 -29.31
N GLU A 358 -6.76 -27.51 -28.39
CA GLU A 358 -8.20 -27.52 -28.75
C GLU A 358 -8.61 -26.30 -29.61
N ILE A 359 -7.85 -25.20 -29.63
CA ILE A 359 -8.09 -24.07 -30.54
C ILE A 359 -7.48 -24.34 -31.92
N ASN A 360 -6.35 -25.07 -32.00
CA ASN A 360 -5.77 -25.46 -33.28
C ASN A 360 -6.59 -26.54 -33.99
N ASP A 361 -7.26 -27.44 -33.25
CA ASP A 361 -8.20 -28.41 -33.83
C ASP A 361 -9.54 -27.78 -34.30
N LEU A 362 -9.85 -26.55 -33.89
CA LEU A 362 -10.99 -25.76 -34.38
C LEU A 362 -10.67 -24.87 -35.59
N ILE A 363 -9.38 -24.66 -35.91
CA ILE A 363 -8.94 -23.81 -37.04
C ILE A 363 -8.30 -24.67 -38.15
N GLY A 364 -7.97 -25.93 -37.88
CA GLY A 364 -7.45 -26.86 -38.88
C GLY A 364 -8.53 -27.66 -39.59
N PHE A 365 -9.42 -27.03 -40.37
CA PHE A 365 -10.00 -27.59 -41.62
C PHE A 365 -10.77 -26.48 -42.35
N GLY A 366 -10.16 -25.98 -43.43
CA GLY A 366 -10.71 -25.02 -44.38
C GLY A 366 -9.69 -24.73 -45.46
#